data_AF-A0A090RYD4-F1
#
_entry.id   AF-A0A090RYD4-F1
#
_cell.length_a   1.000
_cell.length_b   1.000
_cell.length_c   1.000
_cell.angle_alpha   90.00
_cell.angle_beta   90.00
_cell.angle_gamma   90.00
#
_symmetry.space_group_name_H-M   'P 1'
#
loop_
_entity.id
_entity.type
_entity.pdbx_description
1 polymer ?
#
loop_
_entity_poly.entity_id
_entity_poly.type
_entity_poly.pdbx_seq_one_letter_code
_entity_poly.pdbx_strand_id
1 'polypeptide(L)'
;MVIRPLTYCREKDLIKYAEHKEFPIIPCNLCGSQENLQRQSIKAMLIDWDKKTPGRVEAIFKSIQNVSPSQLADRELFDFVNLPLDREGSREEYEFSEATVSSTNIDESMFIDVTNV
;
A
#
# COMPACT_ATOMS: atom_id res chain seq x y z
N MET A 1 1.36 24.84 -15.58
CA MET A 1 1.63 23.42 -15.93
C MET A 1 2.96 23.02 -15.33
N VAL A 2 3.06 21.87 -14.65
CA VAL A 2 4.32 21.36 -14.06
C VAL A 2 4.71 20.07 -14.79
N ILE A 3 5.90 20.04 -15.40
CA ILE A 3 6.43 18.86 -16.10
C ILE A 3 7.43 18.15 -15.19
N ARG A 4 7.34 16.82 -15.09
CA ARG A 4 8.28 15.98 -14.32
C ARG A 4 8.99 14.98 -15.25
N PRO A 5 10.07 15.41 -15.95
CA PRO A 5 10.70 14.58 -16.99
C PRO A 5 11.36 13.30 -16.46
N LEU A 6 11.73 13.26 -15.17
CA LEU A 6 12.43 12.13 -14.55
C LEU A 6 11.51 11.18 -13.78
N THR A 7 10.18 11.32 -13.89
CA THR A 7 9.23 10.56 -13.06
C THR A 7 9.30 9.04 -13.25
N TYR A 8 9.74 8.56 -14.41
CA TYR A 8 9.88 7.13 -14.71
C TYR A 8 11.30 6.59 -14.49
N CYS A 9 12.26 7.45 -14.10
CA CYS A 9 13.64 7.05 -13.88
C CYS A 9 13.82 6.54 -12.45
N ARG A 10 14.40 5.34 -12.29
CA ARG A 10 14.76 4.84 -10.96
C ARG A 10 15.92 5.66 -10.39
N GLU A 11 15.92 5.87 -9.08
CA GLU A 11 16.97 6.65 -8.40
C GLU A 11 18.37 6.05 -8.63
N LYS A 12 18.51 4.73 -8.62
CA LYS A 12 19.77 4.03 -8.90
C LYS A 12 20.35 4.34 -10.29
N ASP A 13 19.48 4.55 -11.27
CA ASP A 13 19.89 4.83 -12.66
C ASP A 13 20.29 6.30 -12.81
N LEU A 14 19.59 7.20 -12.10
CA LEU A 14 19.97 8.61 -12.01
C LEU A 14 21.33 8.81 -11.35
N ILE A 15 21.65 8.04 -10.29
CA ILE A 15 22.96 8.08 -9.63
C ILE A 15 24.06 7.68 -10.61
N LYS A 16 23.91 6.54 -11.29
CA LYS A 16 24.87 6.07 -12.32
C LYS A 16 25.04 7.07 -13.46
N TYR A 17 23.94 7.68 -13.90
CA TYR A 17 23.97 8.70 -14.93
C TYR A 17 24.71 9.96 -14.47
N ALA A 18 24.47 10.40 -13.23
CA ALA A 18 25.16 11.55 -12.65
C ALA A 18 26.66 11.31 -12.47
N GLU A 19 27.05 10.11 -12.05
CA GLU A 19 28.46 9.68 -11.97
C GLU A 19 29.12 9.71 -13.35
N HIS A 20 28.46 9.12 -14.36
CA HIS A 20 28.98 9.08 -15.73
C HIS A 20 29.09 10.46 -16.39
N LYS A 21 28.20 11.38 -16.04
CA LYS A 21 28.22 12.77 -16.54
C LYS A 21 29.03 13.73 -15.67
N GLU A 22 29.63 13.24 -14.58
CA GLU A 22 30.41 14.03 -13.64
C GLU A 22 29.65 15.26 -13.10
N PHE A 23 28.34 15.10 -12.83
CA PHE A 23 27.56 16.20 -12.27
C PHE A 23 27.96 16.47 -10.81
N PRO A 24 28.12 17.75 -10.39
CA PRO A 24 28.37 18.07 -9.00
C PRO A 24 27.11 17.77 -8.16
N ILE A 25 27.21 16.80 -7.25
CA ILE A 25 26.12 16.42 -6.35
C ILE A 25 26.20 17.25 -5.05
N ILE A 26 25.15 18.02 -4.77
CA ILE A 26 25.04 18.80 -3.54
C ILE A 26 24.38 17.92 -2.45
N PRO A 27 24.99 17.76 -1.27
CA PRO A 27 24.43 16.90 -0.24
C PRO A 27 23.15 17.50 0.38
N CYS A 28 22.20 16.64 0.75
CA CYS A 28 20.88 17.03 1.28
C CYS A 28 20.90 17.54 2.74
N ASN A 29 22.08 17.66 3.35
CA ASN A 29 22.23 18.16 4.72
C ASN A 29 22.28 19.69 4.82
N LEU A 30 22.27 20.42 3.69
CA LEU A 30 22.41 21.89 3.68
C LEU A 30 21.19 22.65 4.23
N CYS A 31 19.97 22.09 4.23
CA CYS A 31 18.76 22.84 4.65
C CYS A 31 18.26 22.51 6.08
N GLY A 32 19.12 21.96 6.94
CA GLY A 32 18.74 21.55 8.29
C GLY A 32 18.10 20.17 8.26
N SER A 33 18.92 19.13 8.35
CA SER A 33 18.48 17.75 8.45
C SER A 33 17.74 17.51 9.76
N GLN A 34 16.40 17.48 9.71
CA GLN A 34 15.58 17.12 10.86
C GLN A 34 15.76 15.62 11.19
N GLU A 35 15.84 15.27 12.47
CA GLU A 35 16.09 13.89 12.93
C GLU A 35 14.92 12.94 12.65
N ASN A 36 13.70 13.46 12.43
CA ASN A 36 12.48 12.68 12.20
C ASN A 36 11.98 12.75 10.75
N LEU A 37 12.88 12.60 9.78
CA LEU A 37 12.49 12.65 8.36
C LEU A 37 11.74 11.37 7.97
N GLN A 38 10.40 11.42 8.06
CA GLN A 38 9.48 10.38 7.55
C GLN A 38 9.83 9.94 6.12
N ARG A 39 10.34 10.86 5.30
CA ARG A 39 10.81 10.57 3.94
C ARG A 39 11.94 9.52 3.90
N GLN A 40 12.88 9.56 4.85
CA GLN A 40 13.95 8.57 4.92
C GLN A 40 13.40 7.20 5.31
N SER A 41 12.48 7.15 6.29
CA SER A 41 11.80 5.92 6.71
C SER A 41 11.02 5.28 5.56
N ILE A 42 10.24 6.07 4.82
CA ILE A 42 9.50 5.58 3.64
C ILE A 42 10.46 5.09 2.55
N LYS A 43 11.56 5.82 2.30
CA LYS A 43 12.58 5.40 1.33
C LYS A 43 13.17 4.04 1.71
N ALA A 44 13.52 3.82 2.97
CA ALA A 44 14.03 2.55 3.46
C ALA A 44 13.01 1.41 3.28
N MET A 45 11.73 1.67 3.58
CA MET A 45 10.64 0.71 3.38
C MET A 45 10.48 0.30 1.90
N LEU A 46 10.50 1.27 0.98
CA LEU A 46 10.40 0.98 -0.46
C LEU A 46 11.59 0.17 -0.97
N ILE A 47 12.81 0.47 -0.49
CA ILE A 47 14.02 -0.29 -0.85
C ILE A 47 13.93 -1.73 -0.34
N ASP A 48 13.46 -1.95 0.89
CA ASP A 48 13.26 -3.29 1.44
C ASP A 48 12.22 -4.09 0.65
N TRP A 49 11.12 -3.45 0.27
CA TRP A 49 10.08 -4.07 -0.55
C TRP A 49 10.56 -4.43 -1.96
N ASP A 50 11.36 -3.59 -2.63
CA ASP A 50 11.90 -3.91 -3.95
C ASP A 50 12.91 -5.07 -3.89
N LYS A 51 13.65 -5.21 -2.77
CA LYS A 51 14.56 -6.35 -2.54
C LYS A 51 13.79 -7.66 -2.34
N LYS A 52 12.70 -7.62 -1.57
CA LYS A 52 11.87 -8.81 -1.28
C LYS A 52 11.02 -9.21 -2.48
N THR A 53 10.52 -8.24 -3.24
CA THR A 53 9.65 -8.45 -4.40
C THR A 53 10.07 -7.50 -5.52
N PRO A 54 10.97 -7.94 -6.41
CA PRO A 54 11.42 -7.12 -7.53
C PRO A 54 10.22 -6.63 -8.36
N GLY A 55 10.15 -5.33 -8.63
CA GLY A 55 9.04 -4.75 -9.40
C GLY A 55 7.91 -4.17 -8.55
N ARG A 56 7.93 -4.37 -7.23
CA ARG A 56 6.87 -3.89 -6.34
C ARG A 56 6.75 -2.37 -6.33
N VAL A 57 7.87 -1.65 -6.40
CA VAL A 57 7.85 -0.18 -6.44
C VAL A 57 7.21 0.33 -7.74
N GLU A 58 7.46 -0.34 -8.87
CA GLU A 58 6.84 -0.01 -10.16
C GLU A 58 5.34 -0.29 -10.15
N ALA A 59 4.93 -1.40 -9.53
CA ALA A 59 3.52 -1.73 -9.37
C ALA A 59 2.78 -0.68 -8.52
N ILE A 60 3.39 -0.23 -7.42
CA ILE A 60 2.87 0.88 -6.60
C ILE A 60 2.80 2.17 -7.41
N PHE A 61 3.85 2.49 -8.17
CA PHE A 61 3.85 3.69 -9.01
C PHE A 61 2.72 3.66 -10.05
N LYS A 62 2.52 2.50 -10.70
CA LYS A 62 1.44 2.28 -11.67
C LYS A 62 0.05 2.34 -11.04
N SER A 63 -0.12 1.87 -9.80
CA SER A 63 -1.42 1.91 -9.12
C SER A 63 -1.85 3.34 -8.81
N ILE A 64 -0.92 4.22 -8.46
CA ILE A 64 -1.19 5.64 -8.22
C ILE A 64 -1.65 6.35 -9.52
N GLN A 65 -1.26 5.86 -10.70
CA GLN A 65 -1.72 6.38 -11.99
C GLN A 65 -3.11 5.86 -12.40
N ASN A 66 -3.54 4.72 -11.85
CA ASN A 66 -4.77 4.02 -12.24
C ASN A 66 -5.66 3.77 -11.01
N VAL A 67 -6.14 4.86 -10.41
CA VAL A 67 -6.92 4.81 -9.18
C VAL A 67 -8.40 4.60 -9.51
N SER A 68 -9.01 3.58 -8.88
CA SER A 68 -10.47 3.41 -8.89
C SER A 68 -11.06 4.02 -7.61
N PRO A 69 -12.04 4.94 -7.69
CA PRO A 69 -12.68 5.53 -6.51
C PRO A 69 -13.22 4.50 -5.51
N SER A 70 -13.74 3.38 -6.00
CA SER A 70 -14.26 2.29 -5.15
C SER A 70 -13.21 1.65 -4.24
N GLN A 71 -11.92 1.79 -4.57
CA GLN A 71 -10.80 1.23 -3.80
C GLN A 71 -10.20 2.24 -2.81
N LEU A 72 -10.67 3.49 -2.81
CA LEU A 72 -10.16 4.53 -1.91
C LEU A 72 -10.89 4.60 -0.57
N ALA A 73 -11.94 3.79 -0.38
CA ALA A 73 -12.82 3.85 0.79
C ALA A 73 -13.37 5.27 1.09
N ASP A 74 -13.46 6.11 0.06
CA ASP A 74 -13.92 7.48 0.15
C ASP A 74 -15.40 7.57 -0.28
N ARG A 75 -16.27 7.90 0.69
CA ARG A 75 -17.73 7.95 0.49
C ARG A 75 -18.18 9.17 -0.33
N GLU A 76 -17.34 10.19 -0.47
CA GLU A 76 -17.64 11.34 -1.33
C GLU A 76 -17.29 11.04 -2.78
N LEU A 77 -16.22 10.28 -3.01
CA LEU A 77 -15.78 9.90 -4.36
C LEU A 77 -16.50 8.66 -4.92
N PHE A 78 -17.05 7.80 -4.06
CA PHE A 78 -17.78 6.60 -4.47
C PHE A 78 -18.98 6.35 -3.55
N ASP A 79 -20.18 6.25 -4.16
CA ASP A 79 -21.42 6.00 -3.42
C ASP A 79 -21.56 4.53 -3.06
N PHE A 80 -20.99 4.16 -1.91
CA PHE A 80 -21.14 2.82 -1.34
C PHE A 80 -22.56 2.54 -0.83
N VAL A 81 -23.40 3.57 -0.60
CA VAL A 81 -24.73 3.41 0.01
C VAL A 81 -25.74 2.92 -1.01
N ASN A 82 -25.71 3.47 -2.22
CA ASN A 82 -26.65 3.13 -3.29
C ASN A 82 -26.06 2.18 -4.34
N LEU A 83 -25.15 1.28 -3.92
CA LEU A 83 -24.59 0.27 -4.82
C LEU A 83 -25.71 -0.59 -5.44
N PRO A 84 -25.81 -0.66 -6.78
CA PRO A 84 -26.83 -1.46 -7.44
C PRO A 84 -26.56 -2.93 -7.14
N LEU A 85 -27.52 -3.57 -6.47
CA LEU A 85 -27.52 -5.02 -6.28
C LEU A 85 -28.07 -5.65 -7.56
N ASP A 86 -27.17 -6.00 -8.48
CA ASP A 86 -27.57 -6.85 -9.60
C ASP A 86 -27.77 -8.28 -9.07
N ARG A 87 -29.03 -8.65 -8.89
CA ARG A 87 -29.47 -9.97 -8.42
C ARG A 87 -30.05 -10.80 -9.56
N GLU A 88 -29.74 -10.48 -10.81
CA GLU A 88 -30.16 -11.28 -11.96
C GLU A 88 -29.32 -12.57 -12.05
N GLY A 89 -29.63 -13.52 -11.18
CA GLY A 89 -29.00 -14.85 -11.15
C GLY A 89 -29.29 -15.62 -9.87
N SER A 90 -29.36 -16.94 -9.96
CA SER A 90 -29.29 -17.80 -8.77
C SER A 90 -27.92 -17.60 -8.12
N ARG A 91 -27.89 -17.28 -6.82
CA ARG A 91 -26.65 -17.18 -6.05
C ARG A 91 -25.86 -18.47 -6.21
N GLU A 92 -24.68 -18.40 -6.83
CA GLU A 92 -23.80 -19.56 -6.92
C GLU A 92 -23.46 -20.05 -5.52
N GLU A 93 -23.35 -21.37 -5.37
CA GLU A 93 -23.07 -22.01 -4.10
C GLU A 93 -21.70 -21.53 -3.61
N TYR A 94 -21.65 -20.97 -2.40
CA TYR A 94 -20.43 -20.40 -1.86
C TYR A 94 -19.44 -21.51 -1.53
N GLU A 95 -18.38 -21.66 -2.34
CA GLU A 95 -17.40 -22.76 -2.27
C GLU A 95 -16.65 -22.88 -0.93
N PHE A 96 -16.71 -21.87 -0.06
CA PHE A 96 -16.00 -21.82 1.21
C PHE A 96 -16.93 -21.87 2.44
N SER A 97 -18.08 -22.53 2.34
CA SER A 97 -19.05 -22.65 3.43
C SER A 97 -18.55 -23.34 4.70
N GLU A 98 -17.40 -24.03 4.64
CA GLU A 98 -16.77 -24.68 5.80
C GLU A 98 -16.07 -23.71 6.75
N ALA A 99 -15.82 -22.46 6.34
CA ALA A 99 -15.15 -21.50 7.21
C ALA A 99 -16.11 -20.93 8.26
N THR A 100 -16.00 -21.38 9.51
CA THR A 100 -16.67 -20.77 10.66
C THR A 100 -16.07 -19.40 10.92
N VAL A 101 -16.67 -18.34 10.36
CA VAL A 101 -16.28 -16.97 10.66
C VAL A 101 -16.82 -16.60 12.04
N SER A 102 -16.03 -16.83 13.08
CA SER A 102 -16.31 -16.29 14.41
C SER A 102 -15.98 -14.80 14.41
N SER A 103 -16.98 -13.96 14.68
CA SER A 103 -16.82 -12.51 14.90
C SER A 103 -16.13 -12.17 16.22
N THR A 104 -15.65 -13.16 16.97
CA THR A 104 -15.10 -12.98 18.29
C THR A 104 -13.87 -13.87 18.45
N ASN A 105 -12.71 -13.29 18.75
CA ASN A 105 -11.47 -14.01 19.11
C ASN A 105 -11.57 -14.68 20.50
N ILE A 106 -12.75 -15.21 20.87
CA ILE A 106 -12.92 -15.97 22.11
C ILE A 106 -12.77 -17.44 21.73
N ASP A 107 -11.60 -17.97 22.06
CA ASP A 107 -11.34 -19.40 22.13
C ASP A 107 -12.12 -19.98 23.31
N GLU A 108 -12.75 -21.15 23.15
CA GLU A 108 -13.50 -21.83 24.22
C GLU A 108 -12.59 -22.17 25.41
N SER A 109 -11.27 -22.19 25.22
CA SER A 109 -10.27 -22.30 26.30
C SER A 109 -10.24 -21.13 27.28
N MET A 110 -10.93 -20.00 26.98
CA MET A 110 -11.01 -18.82 27.83
C MET A 110 -12.25 -18.78 28.73
N PHE A 111 -13.11 -19.81 28.73
CA PHE A 111 -14.20 -19.93 29.71
C PHE A 111 -13.67 -20.53 31.01
N ILE A 112 -13.57 -19.70 32.05
CA ILE A 112 -13.43 -20.19 33.43
C ILE A 112 -14.84 -20.58 33.90
N ASP A 113 -15.07 -21.88 34.08
CA ASP A 113 -16.30 -22.40 34.67
C ASP A 113 -16.31 -22.10 36.18
N VAL A 114 -17.09 -21.10 36.60
CA VAL A 114 -17.19 -20.65 38.00
C VAL A 114 -18.20 -21.51 38.80
N THR A 115 -18.70 -22.62 38.24
CA THR A 115 -19.66 -23.50 38.94
C THR A 115 -19.06 -24.74 39.59
N ASN A 116 -17.73 -24.91 39.55
CA ASN A 116 -17.03 -25.87 40.41
C ASN A 116 -16.33 -25.17 41.58
N VAL A 117 -17.07 -25.01 42.68
CA VAL A 117 -16.57 -24.94 44.06
C VAL A 117 -17.18 -26.09 44.83
#